data_AF-A0A078MRY2-F1
#
_entry.id   AF-A0A078MRY2-F1
#
_cell.length_a   1.000
_cell.length_b   1.000
_cell.length_c   1.000
_cell.angle_alpha   90.00
_cell.angle_beta   90.00
_cell.angle_gamma   90.00
#
_symmetry.space_group_name_H-M   'P 1'
#
loop_
_entity.id
_entity.type
_entity.pdbx_description
1 polymer ?
#
loop_
_entity_poly.entity_id
_entity_poly.type
_entity_poly.pdbx_seq_one_letter_code
_entity_poly.pdbx_strand_id
1 'polypeptide(L)'
;MAQAQVRLSWLPVGAGGHVVIYTSRWWELRQARREHRPPQPLFHAALEVDAGTGTWVIEMAPAWGRHRSPRGVVATGPVGHRILAVSPLFRYEVRCWPGGIIDDLAYAAGEPVVFPLSPADAAALLRRTVQVPLHVWGTRMPGGDMWNSNSLASWLLEGSGIDAAELRPPEGGRAPGWAAGVQAARLPPATAPDQLQS
;
A
#
# COMPACT_ATOMS: atom_id res chain seq x y z
N MET A 1 -29.99 5.12 4.49
CA MET A 1 -28.97 5.70 3.59
C MET A 1 -27.83 4.70 3.51
N ALA A 2 -27.30 4.41 2.33
CA ALA A 2 -26.18 3.47 2.20
C ALA A 2 -24.98 4.04 2.97
N GLN A 3 -24.47 3.28 3.93
CA GLN A 3 -23.25 3.61 4.65
C GLN A 3 -22.07 3.02 3.88
N ALA A 4 -20.99 3.78 3.78
CA ALA A 4 -19.74 3.33 3.18
C ALA A 4 -18.61 3.57 4.19
N GLN A 5 -17.52 2.82 4.05
CA GLN A 5 -16.36 2.94 4.92
C GLN A 5 -15.12 2.32 4.31
N VAL A 6 -13.95 2.74 4.78
CA VAL A 6 -12.69 2.04 4.53
C VAL A 6 -12.17 1.46 5.84
N ARG A 7 -11.70 0.22 5.79
CA ARG A 7 -11.10 -0.51 6.89
C ARG A 7 -9.61 -0.66 6.62
N LEU A 8 -8.80 -0.31 7.62
CA LEU A 8 -7.35 -0.50 7.62
C LEU A 8 -6.99 -1.57 8.65
N SER A 9 -6.35 -2.64 8.19
CA SER A 9 -5.85 -3.71 9.05
C SER A 9 -4.32 -3.74 9.04
N TRP A 10 -3.72 -3.85 10.22
CA TRP A 10 -2.27 -3.98 10.38
C TRP A 10 -1.89 -5.45 10.48
N LEU A 11 -1.15 -5.93 9.48
CA LEU A 11 -0.69 -7.31 9.39
C LEU A 11 0.81 -7.37 9.73
N PRO A 12 1.25 -8.17 10.71
CA PRO A 12 2.68 -8.40 10.93
C PRO A 12 3.36 -8.87 9.65
N VAL A 13 4.46 -8.24 9.25
CA VAL A 13 5.17 -8.60 8.02
C VAL A 13 5.71 -10.03 8.15
N GLY A 14 5.34 -10.89 7.21
CA GLY A 14 5.70 -12.31 7.22
C GLY A 14 4.70 -13.21 7.95
N ALA A 15 3.56 -12.67 8.40
CA ALA A 15 2.39 -13.49 8.74
C ALA A 15 2.07 -14.47 7.60
N GLY A 16 1.79 -15.73 7.94
CA GLY A 16 1.50 -16.80 6.96
C GLY A 16 2.68 -17.33 6.14
N GLY A 17 3.88 -16.71 6.21
CA GLY A 17 5.02 -17.05 5.36
C GLY A 17 6.33 -17.33 6.12
N HIS A 18 6.93 -18.50 5.90
CA HIS A 18 8.14 -18.89 6.62
C HIS A 18 9.41 -18.10 6.26
N VAL A 19 9.50 -17.49 5.06
CA VAL A 19 10.75 -16.82 4.62
C VAL A 19 10.72 -15.32 4.88
N VAL A 20 9.58 -14.68 4.59
CA VAL A 20 9.40 -13.22 4.67
C VAL A 20 9.57 -12.71 6.12
N ILE A 21 9.17 -13.52 7.10
CA ILE A 21 9.34 -13.18 8.52
C ILE A 21 10.82 -13.01 8.90
N TYR A 22 11.70 -13.89 8.41
CA TYR A 22 13.12 -13.81 8.70
C TYR A 22 13.79 -12.68 7.93
N THR A 23 13.52 -12.55 6.63
CA THR A 23 14.16 -11.51 5.80
C THR A 23 13.78 -10.10 6.27
N SER A 24 12.52 -9.87 6.63
CA SER A 24 12.06 -8.59 7.18
C SER A 24 12.66 -8.31 8.55
N ARG A 25 12.82 -9.34 9.41
CA ARG A 25 13.51 -9.19 10.70
C ARG A 25 14.98 -8.81 10.53
N TRP A 26 15.71 -9.45 9.62
CA TRP A 26 17.11 -9.12 9.35
C TRP A 26 17.27 -7.71 8.78
N TRP A 27 16.38 -7.32 7.86
CA TRP A 27 16.34 -5.97 7.32
C TRP A 27 16.14 -4.94 8.44
N GLU A 28 15.18 -5.18 9.33
CA GLU A 28 14.88 -4.29 10.45
C GLU A 28 16.05 -4.18 11.43
N LEU A 29 16.69 -5.29 11.80
CA LEU A 29 17.88 -5.29 12.65
C LEU A 29 19.01 -4.44 12.05
N ARG A 30 19.22 -4.54 10.74
CA ARG A 30 20.24 -3.76 10.03
C ARG A 30 19.88 -2.27 10.00
N GLN A 31 18.63 -1.94 9.71
CA GLN A 31 18.17 -0.56 9.65
C GLN A 31 18.16 0.10 11.03
N ALA A 32 17.65 -0.59 12.06
CA ALA A 32 17.64 -0.11 13.43
C ALA A 32 19.05 0.22 13.93
N ARG A 33 20.03 -0.63 13.63
CA ARG A 33 21.46 -0.36 13.94
C ARG A 33 21.99 0.87 13.23
N ARG A 34 21.68 1.05 11.93
CA ARG A 34 22.10 2.23 11.15
C ARG A 34 21.44 3.52 11.63
N GLU A 35 20.21 3.42 12.10
CA GLU A 35 19.40 4.54 12.62
C GLU A 35 19.59 4.74 14.13
N HIS A 36 20.51 4.00 14.77
CA HIS A 36 20.79 4.06 16.21
C HIS A 36 19.54 3.95 17.10
N ARG A 37 18.63 3.05 16.73
CA ARG A 37 17.36 2.80 17.45
C ARG A 37 17.18 1.32 17.77
N PRO A 38 16.30 0.96 18.72
CA PRO A 38 15.91 -0.44 18.91
C PRO A 38 15.12 -0.96 17.69
N PRO A 39 15.24 -2.26 17.36
CA PRO A 39 14.40 -2.89 16.34
C PRO A 39 12.94 -2.93 16.79
N GLN A 40 12.02 -2.77 15.85
CA GLN A 40 10.58 -2.68 16.09
C GLN A 40 9.83 -3.70 15.22
N PRO A 41 8.65 -4.17 15.67
CA PRO A 41 7.83 -5.05 14.84
C PRO A 41 7.41 -4.32 13.56
N LEU A 42 7.46 -5.04 12.43
CA LEU A 42 7.11 -4.49 11.13
C LEU A 42 5.70 -4.91 10.75
N PHE A 43 4.94 -3.97 10.19
CA PHE A 43 3.57 -4.18 9.75
C PHE A 43 3.38 -3.77 8.28
N HIS A 44 2.50 -4.50 7.61
CA HIS A 44 1.93 -4.15 6.33
C HIS A 44 0.45 -3.77 6.51
N ALA A 45 0.03 -2.70 5.85
CA ALA A 45 -1.34 -2.22 5.81
C ALA A 45 -2.16 -2.92 4.71
N ALA A 46 -3.28 -3.51 5.12
CA ALA A 46 -4.31 -4.04 4.23
C ALA A 46 -5.52 -3.09 4.21
N LEU A 47 -6.06 -2.82 3.02
CA LEU A 47 -7.23 -1.94 2.83
C LEU A 47 -8.41 -2.69 2.25
N GLU A 48 -9.56 -2.56 2.92
CA GLU A 48 -10.86 -2.99 2.42
C GLU A 48 -11.81 -1.80 2.36
N VAL A 49 -12.51 -1.65 1.24
CA VAL A 49 -13.43 -0.53 1.01
C VAL A 49 -14.83 -1.10 0.84
N ASP A 50 -15.72 -0.74 1.75
CA ASP A 50 -17.14 -1.00 1.65
C ASP A 50 -17.81 0.24 1.05
N ALA A 51 -18.28 0.14 -0.20
CA ALA A 51 -18.91 1.27 -0.89
C ALA A 51 -20.45 1.30 -0.70
N GLY A 52 -21.00 0.47 0.19
CA GLY A 52 -22.45 0.30 0.38
C GLY A 52 -23.15 -0.51 -0.71
N THR A 53 -22.51 -0.70 -1.88
CA THR A 53 -22.95 -1.60 -2.96
C THR A 53 -22.16 -2.90 -3.01
N GLY A 54 -21.07 -3.00 -2.24
CA GLY A 54 -20.17 -4.15 -2.19
C GLY A 54 -18.88 -3.81 -1.44
N THR A 55 -18.02 -4.82 -1.31
CA THR A 55 -16.69 -4.68 -0.71
C THR A 55 -15.62 -4.85 -1.78
N TRP A 56 -14.60 -4.01 -1.75
CA TRP A 56 -13.43 -4.06 -2.61
C TRP A 56 -12.17 -4.25 -1.77
N VAL A 57 -11.26 -5.08 -2.26
CA VAL A 57 -9.91 -5.23 -1.70
C VAL A 57 -8.92 -4.49 -2.57
N ILE A 58 -7.97 -3.80 -1.94
CA ILE A 58 -6.86 -3.13 -2.64
C ILE A 58 -5.55 -3.75 -2.17
N GLU A 59 -4.75 -4.25 -3.12
CA GLU A 59 -3.49 -4.92 -2.85
C GLU A 59 -2.38 -4.43 -3.80
N MET A 60 -1.13 -4.47 -3.33
CA MET A 60 0.05 -4.35 -4.18
C MET A 60 0.92 -5.60 -4.02
N ALA A 61 1.15 -6.32 -5.12
CA ALA A 61 1.87 -7.59 -5.13
C ALA A 61 2.78 -7.72 -6.37
N PRO A 62 3.80 -8.60 -6.36
CA PRO A 62 4.54 -8.93 -7.58
C PRO A 62 3.61 -9.39 -8.71
N ALA A 63 3.95 -9.06 -9.96
CA ALA A 63 3.15 -9.43 -11.13
C ALA A 63 3.23 -10.92 -11.48
N TRP A 64 4.05 -11.68 -10.75
CA TRP A 64 4.26 -13.11 -10.90
C TRP A 64 3.91 -13.83 -9.59
N GLY A 65 3.41 -15.06 -9.71
CA GLY A 65 2.91 -15.86 -8.58
C GLY A 65 1.61 -16.57 -8.93
N ARG A 66 1.25 -17.59 -8.14
CA ARG A 66 -0.07 -18.23 -8.25
C ARG A 66 -1.10 -17.37 -7.52
N HIS A 67 -2.18 -17.02 -8.21
CA HIS A 67 -3.31 -16.30 -7.63
C HIS A 67 -4.58 -17.13 -7.78
N ARG A 68 -5.42 -17.15 -6.73
CA ARG A 68 -6.64 -17.96 -6.66
C ARG A 68 -7.90 -17.23 -7.18
N SER A 69 -7.82 -15.94 -7.52
CA SER A 69 -8.97 -15.10 -7.87
C SER A 69 -8.65 -14.11 -9.02
N PRO A 70 -9.66 -13.51 -9.71
CA PRO A 70 -9.41 -12.60 -10.83
C PRO A 70 -8.60 -11.37 -10.38
N ARG A 71 -7.58 -11.03 -11.16
CA ARG A 71 -6.45 -10.20 -10.71
C ARG A 71 -6.77 -8.72 -10.45
N GLY A 72 -7.93 -8.22 -10.90
CA GLY A 72 -8.35 -6.83 -10.66
C GLY A 72 -7.28 -5.77 -10.92
N VAL A 73 -6.34 -6.01 -11.85
CA VAL A 73 -5.15 -5.18 -11.98
C VAL A 73 -5.57 -3.81 -12.51
N VAL A 74 -5.26 -2.78 -11.74
CA VAL A 74 -5.57 -1.38 -12.08
C VAL A 74 -4.34 -0.59 -12.50
N ALA A 75 -3.16 -1.00 -12.07
CA ALA A 75 -1.90 -0.39 -12.48
C ALA A 75 -0.72 -1.36 -12.33
N THR A 76 0.37 -1.13 -13.06
CA THR A 76 1.58 -1.97 -13.01
C THR A 76 2.82 -1.09 -12.94
N GLY A 77 3.68 -1.32 -11.97
CA GLY A 77 4.89 -0.55 -11.75
C GLY A 77 6.17 -1.40 -11.67
N PRO A 78 7.35 -0.77 -11.75
CA PRO A 78 8.64 -1.46 -11.74
C PRO A 78 9.08 -1.91 -10.34
N VAL A 79 9.79 -3.03 -10.26
CA VAL A 79 10.47 -3.53 -9.04
C VAL A 79 11.98 -3.43 -9.23
N GLY A 80 12.68 -2.83 -8.26
CA GLY A 80 14.15 -2.72 -8.26
C GLY A 80 14.71 -1.69 -9.26
N HIS A 81 14.47 -1.86 -10.56
CA HIS A 81 14.97 -0.94 -11.59
C HIS A 81 13.99 -0.78 -12.76
N ARG A 82 13.80 0.45 -13.26
CA ARG A 82 12.81 0.76 -14.32
C ARG A 82 13.01 -0.03 -15.60
N ILE A 83 14.27 -0.17 -16.04
CA ILE A 83 14.60 -0.87 -17.30
C ILE A 83 14.26 -2.37 -17.23
N LEU A 84 14.36 -2.98 -16.04
CA LEU A 84 14.08 -4.41 -15.89
C LEU A 84 12.58 -4.73 -15.98
N ALA A 85 11.72 -3.72 -15.86
CA ALA A 85 10.28 -3.87 -15.99
C ALA A 85 9.82 -4.21 -17.41
N VAL A 86 10.71 -4.52 -18.36
CA VAL A 86 10.36 -5.25 -19.58
C VAL A 86 9.90 -6.69 -19.27
N SER A 87 10.39 -7.29 -18.18
CA SER A 87 10.00 -8.63 -17.74
C SER A 87 8.98 -8.57 -16.60
N PRO A 88 7.95 -9.46 -16.58
CA PRO A 88 7.01 -9.58 -15.47
C PRO A 88 7.68 -9.82 -14.10
N LEU A 89 8.86 -10.43 -14.08
CA LEU A 89 9.60 -10.71 -12.84
C LEU A 89 10.02 -9.45 -12.07
N PHE A 90 10.11 -8.32 -12.77
CA PHE A 90 10.50 -7.02 -12.21
C PHE A 90 9.33 -6.02 -12.26
N ARG A 91 8.11 -6.53 -12.17
CA ARG A 91 6.89 -5.73 -12.07
C ARG A 91 6.14 -6.06 -10.79
N TYR A 92 5.47 -5.05 -10.26
CA TYR A 92 4.40 -5.21 -9.29
C TYR A 92 3.09 -4.76 -9.94
N GLU A 93 1.99 -5.30 -9.43
CA GLU A 93 0.63 -4.93 -9.80
C GLU A 93 -0.04 -4.27 -8.60
N VAL A 94 -0.74 -3.17 -8.85
CA VAL A 94 -1.77 -2.66 -7.97
C VAL A 94 -3.09 -3.25 -8.43
N ARG A 95 -3.82 -3.80 -7.48
CA ARG A 95 -5.02 -4.58 -7.74
C ARG A 95 -6.17 -4.03 -6.93
N CYS A 96 -7.33 -3.95 -7.54
CA CYS A 96 -8.59 -3.53 -6.92
C CYS A 96 -9.72 -4.37 -7.51
N TRP A 97 -10.39 -5.18 -6.68
CA TRP A 97 -11.47 -6.06 -7.16
C TRP A 97 -12.60 -6.22 -6.14
N PRO A 98 -13.85 -6.42 -6.61
CA PRO A 98 -14.99 -6.63 -5.74
C PRO A 98 -14.98 -8.05 -5.14
N GLY A 99 -15.50 -8.18 -3.92
CA GLY A 99 -15.65 -9.45 -3.20
C GLY A 99 -14.31 -10.13 -2.86
N GLY A 100 -13.22 -9.36 -2.78
CA GLY A 100 -11.92 -9.88 -2.39
C GLY A 100 -11.91 -10.35 -0.93
N ILE A 101 -11.07 -11.34 -0.66
CA ILE A 101 -10.74 -11.80 0.69
C ILE A 101 -9.24 -11.57 0.85
N ILE A 102 -8.85 -10.93 1.95
CA ILE A 102 -7.45 -10.80 2.34
C ILE A 102 -7.09 -12.05 3.14
N ASP A 103 -6.40 -13.01 2.52
CA ASP A 103 -6.09 -14.32 3.12
C ASP A 103 -5.35 -14.20 4.46
N ASP A 104 -4.53 -13.16 4.63
CA ASP A 104 -3.74 -12.94 5.84
C ASP A 104 -4.48 -12.17 6.94
N LEU A 105 -5.75 -11.77 6.74
CA LEU A 105 -6.52 -10.98 7.71
C LEU A 105 -6.64 -11.69 9.07
N ALA A 106 -6.59 -13.02 9.09
CA ALA A 106 -6.57 -13.82 10.32
C ALA A 106 -5.36 -13.52 11.24
N TYR A 107 -4.30 -12.93 10.70
CA TYR A 107 -3.11 -12.52 11.44
C TYR A 107 -3.11 -11.03 11.80
N ALA A 108 -4.20 -10.30 11.57
CA ALA A 108 -4.30 -8.89 11.93
C ALA A 108 -4.00 -8.66 13.40
N ALA A 109 -3.14 -7.68 13.67
CA ALA A 109 -2.85 -7.24 15.02
C ALA A 109 -3.96 -6.29 15.48
N GLY A 110 -4.96 -6.87 16.12
CA GLY A 110 -6.12 -6.15 16.65
C GLY A 110 -7.22 -5.93 15.62
N GLU A 111 -8.23 -5.16 16.04
CA GLU A 111 -9.38 -4.81 15.22
C GLU A 111 -9.00 -3.84 14.08
N PRO A 112 -9.64 -3.94 12.91
CA PRO A 112 -9.44 -2.98 11.84
C PRO A 112 -9.80 -1.56 12.28
N VAL A 113 -9.00 -0.58 11.86
CA VAL A 113 -9.33 0.84 12.03
C VAL A 113 -10.35 1.21 10.95
N VAL A 114 -11.52 1.67 11.37
CA VAL A 114 -12.65 1.96 10.47
C VAL A 114 -12.82 3.46 10.28
N PHE A 115 -12.89 3.90 9.03
CA PHE A 115 -13.15 5.28 8.65
C PHE A 115 -14.48 5.36 7.90
N PRO A 116 -15.52 5.98 8.49
CA PRO A 116 -16.77 6.23 7.80
C PRO A 116 -16.56 7.12 6.57
N LEU A 117 -17.21 6.79 5.47
CA LEU A 117 -17.18 7.53 4.22
C LEU A 117 -18.60 7.72 3.68
N SER A 118 -18.80 8.74 2.83
CA SER A 118 -19.96 8.73 1.96
C SER A 118 -19.76 7.70 0.83
N PRO A 119 -20.84 7.16 0.23
CA PRO A 119 -20.70 6.31 -0.96
C PRO A 119 -19.95 6.99 -2.12
N ALA A 120 -20.07 8.31 -2.23
CA ALA A 120 -19.35 9.09 -3.24
C ALA A 120 -17.84 9.12 -2.97
N ASP A 121 -17.43 9.27 -1.71
CA ASP A 121 -16.02 9.28 -1.31
C ASP A 121 -15.39 7.89 -1.41
N ALA A 122 -16.12 6.84 -1.03
CA ALA A 122 -15.67 5.46 -1.23
C ALA A 122 -15.45 5.15 -2.71
N ALA A 123 -16.38 5.58 -3.58
CA ALA A 123 -16.21 5.43 -5.03
C ALA A 123 -15.05 6.29 -5.57
N ALA A 124 -14.79 7.47 -5.01
CA ALA A 124 -13.66 8.32 -5.37
C ALA A 124 -12.32 7.68 -4.97
N LEU A 125 -12.22 7.11 -3.77
CA LEU A 125 -11.07 6.34 -3.30
C LEU A 125 -10.79 5.16 -4.22
N LEU A 126 -11.82 4.38 -4.60
CA LEU A 126 -11.66 3.27 -5.54
C LEU A 126 -11.18 3.75 -6.91
N ARG A 127 -11.73 4.83 -7.45
CA ARG A 127 -11.23 5.43 -8.71
C ARG A 127 -9.81 5.93 -8.61
N ARG A 128 -9.38 6.41 -7.43
CA ARG A 128 -8.03 6.91 -7.21
C ARG A 128 -6.96 5.82 -7.39
N THR A 129 -7.30 4.53 -7.21
CA THR A 129 -6.36 3.42 -7.35
C THR A 129 -5.66 3.35 -8.72
N VAL A 130 -6.30 3.77 -9.81
CA VAL A 130 -5.70 3.79 -11.15
C VAL A 130 -4.69 4.95 -11.33
N GLN A 131 -4.73 5.95 -10.44
CA GLN A 131 -3.90 7.16 -10.49
C GLN A 131 -2.65 7.05 -9.61
N VAL A 132 -2.40 5.88 -9.02
CA VAL A 132 -1.26 5.66 -8.14
C VAL A 132 0.06 5.99 -8.85
N PRO A 133 0.96 6.78 -8.22
CA PRO A 133 2.30 7.00 -8.74
C PRO A 133 3.08 5.68 -8.92
N LEU A 134 3.60 5.45 -10.12
CA LEU A 134 4.35 4.24 -10.47
C LEU A 134 5.84 4.38 -10.14
N HIS A 135 6.14 4.67 -8.88
CA HIS A 135 7.50 4.66 -8.36
C HIS A 135 8.05 3.23 -8.33
N VAL A 136 9.37 3.09 -8.35
CA VAL A 136 10.02 1.77 -8.32
C VAL A 136 9.87 1.18 -6.91
N TRP A 137 9.33 -0.03 -6.78
CA TRP A 137 9.25 -0.71 -5.48
C TRP A 137 10.65 -0.83 -4.87
N GLY A 138 10.77 -0.37 -3.62
CA GLY A 138 11.99 -0.40 -2.82
C GLY A 138 12.89 0.81 -3.05
N THR A 139 12.55 1.70 -3.98
CA THR A 139 13.31 2.94 -4.18
C THR A 139 13.13 3.87 -3.00
N ARG A 140 14.20 4.53 -2.60
CA ARG A 140 14.14 5.64 -1.65
C ARG A 140 13.37 6.81 -2.29
N MET A 141 12.42 7.34 -1.56
CA MET A 141 11.61 8.51 -1.90
C MET A 141 12.18 9.77 -1.26
N PRO A 142 11.79 10.98 -1.72
CA PRO A 142 11.96 12.20 -0.94
C PRO A 142 11.47 11.96 0.51
N GLY A 143 12.09 12.60 1.50
CA GLY A 143 11.80 12.31 2.92
C GLY A 143 12.47 11.05 3.48
N GLY A 144 13.11 10.23 2.65
CA GLY A 144 14.05 9.19 3.09
C GLY A 144 13.46 7.80 3.34
N ASP A 145 12.13 7.63 3.28
CA ASP A 145 11.48 6.32 3.32
C ASP A 145 11.48 5.65 1.91
N MET A 146 11.00 4.42 1.79
CA MET A 146 10.95 3.70 0.50
C MET A 146 9.54 3.59 -0.07
N TRP A 147 9.40 3.44 -1.39
CA TRP A 147 8.11 3.11 -2.01
C TRP A 147 7.80 1.62 -1.92
N ASN A 148 6.65 1.24 -1.36
CA ASN A 148 6.16 -0.14 -1.30
C ASN A 148 4.62 -0.18 -1.13
N SER A 149 4.08 -1.34 -0.74
CA SER A 149 2.64 -1.52 -0.52
C SER A 149 2.04 -0.66 0.61
N ASN A 150 2.80 -0.35 1.67
CA ASN A 150 2.37 0.62 2.70
C ASN A 150 2.30 2.05 2.14
N SER A 151 3.13 2.38 1.16
CA SER A 151 3.06 3.66 0.45
C SER A 151 1.77 3.78 -0.35
N LEU A 152 1.31 2.70 -1.00
CA LEU A 152 0.00 2.69 -1.66
C LEU A 152 -1.13 2.94 -0.67
N ALA A 153 -1.13 2.22 0.46
CA ALA A 153 -2.20 2.34 1.46
C ALA A 153 -2.31 3.76 2.02
N SER A 154 -1.18 4.30 2.49
CA SER A 154 -1.12 5.68 3.00
C SER A 154 -1.44 6.73 1.93
N TRP A 155 -1.00 6.54 0.69
CA TRP A 155 -1.30 7.45 -0.41
C TRP A 155 -2.80 7.50 -0.74
N LEU A 156 -3.49 6.36 -0.68
CA LEU A 156 -4.94 6.28 -0.90
C LEU A 156 -5.72 6.94 0.23
N LEU A 157 -5.37 6.67 1.49
CA LEU A 157 -6.03 7.27 2.65
C LEU A 157 -5.85 8.79 2.67
N GLU A 158 -4.59 9.25 2.60
CA GLU A 158 -4.25 10.68 2.60
C GLU A 158 -4.93 11.42 1.44
N GLY A 159 -4.86 10.84 0.24
CA GLY A 159 -5.49 11.39 -0.96
C GLY A 159 -7.01 11.31 -0.99
N SER A 160 -7.64 10.66 -0.01
CA SER A 160 -9.09 10.60 0.19
C SER A 160 -9.55 11.41 1.41
N GLY A 161 -8.67 12.24 1.98
CA GLY A 161 -8.99 13.11 3.11
C GLY A 161 -8.91 12.44 4.49
N ILE A 162 -8.39 11.22 4.58
CA ILE A 162 -8.10 10.55 5.85
C ILE A 162 -6.65 10.87 6.20
N ASP A 163 -6.40 11.54 7.33
CA ASP A 163 -5.05 11.90 7.76
C ASP A 163 -4.25 10.65 8.11
N ALA A 164 -3.53 10.13 7.12
CA ALA A 164 -2.73 8.93 7.27
C ALA A 164 -1.47 9.22 8.08
N ALA A 165 -1.05 10.49 8.19
CA ALA A 165 0.12 10.88 8.97
C ALA A 165 -0.07 10.67 10.47
N GLU A 166 -1.30 10.53 10.96
CA GLU A 166 -1.61 10.23 12.37
C GLU A 166 -1.73 8.72 12.66
N LEU A 167 -1.85 7.89 11.61
CA LEU A 167 -2.05 6.46 11.78
C LEU A 167 -0.74 5.73 12.07
N ARG A 168 -0.77 4.85 13.07
CA ARG A 168 0.38 4.04 13.48
C ARG A 168 -0.06 2.58 13.64
N PRO A 169 0.80 1.61 13.29
CA PRO A 169 0.57 0.22 13.66
C PRO A 169 0.64 0.05 15.19
N PRO A 170 0.03 -1.01 15.73
CA PRO A 170 -0.01 -1.26 17.17
C PRO A 170 1.38 -1.57 17.75
N GLU A 171 1.45 -1.61 19.08
CA GLU A 171 2.63 -2.07 19.85
C GLU A 171 3.94 -1.31 19.56
N GLY A 172 3.83 -0.04 19.12
CA GLY A 172 4.99 0.76 18.74
C GLY A 172 5.73 0.22 17.51
N GLY A 173 5.03 -0.53 16.66
CA GLY A 173 5.57 -1.06 15.41
C GLY A 173 5.81 0.02 14.36
N ARG A 174 6.32 -0.43 13.21
CA ARG A 174 6.55 0.42 12.03
C ARG A 174 5.88 -0.16 10.79
N ALA A 175 5.44 0.75 9.93
CA ALA A 175 5.05 0.45 8.56
C ALA A 175 6.04 1.15 7.61
N PRO A 176 7.18 0.54 7.26
CA PRO A 176 8.13 1.11 6.30
C PRO A 176 7.40 1.45 5.00
N GLY A 177 7.69 2.61 4.42
CA GLY A 177 7.06 3.15 3.23
C GLY A 177 5.78 3.96 3.47
N TRP A 178 5.25 3.97 4.69
CA TRP A 178 4.05 4.75 5.02
C TRP A 178 4.27 6.26 4.83
N ALA A 179 5.39 6.79 5.31
CA ALA A 179 5.68 8.22 5.18
C ALA A 179 5.85 8.65 3.71
N ALA A 180 6.41 7.77 2.88
CA ALA A 180 6.55 8.02 1.45
C ALA A 180 5.19 8.16 0.74
N GLY A 181 4.19 7.36 1.10
CA GLY A 181 2.85 7.44 0.53
C GLY A 181 2.10 8.71 0.94
N VAL A 182 2.17 9.07 2.23
CA VAL A 182 1.63 10.35 2.73
C VAL A 182 2.21 11.52 1.96
N GLN A 183 3.54 11.59 1.83
CA GLN A 183 4.18 12.68 1.10
C GLN A 183 3.78 12.69 -0.37
N ALA A 184 3.76 11.54 -1.03
CA ALA A 184 3.38 11.43 -2.43
C ALA A 184 1.92 11.86 -2.69
N ALA A 185 1.02 11.74 -1.71
CA ALA A 185 -0.37 12.17 -1.84
C ALA A 185 -0.54 13.69 -1.71
N ARG A 186 0.35 14.34 -0.94
CA ARG A 186 0.38 15.79 -0.73
C ARG A 186 1.06 16.55 -1.86
N LEU A 187 1.84 15.86 -2.69
CA LEU A 187 2.43 16.46 -3.88
C LEU A 187 1.36 16.63 -4.97
N PRO A 188 1.38 17.74 -5.73
CA PRO A 188 0.57 17.85 -6.93
C PRO A 188 0.84 16.67 -7.87
N PRO A 189 -0.16 16.16 -8.62
CA PRO A 189 0.11 15.21 -9.68
C PRO A 189 1.18 15.81 -10.59
N ALA A 190 2.24 15.06 -10.88
CA ALA A 190 3.30 15.54 -11.76
C ALA A 190 2.64 15.97 -13.08
N THR A 191 2.73 17.26 -13.40
CA THR A 191 2.29 17.76 -14.71
C THR A 191 3.05 16.96 -15.75
N ALA A 192 2.33 16.31 -16.66
CA ALA A 192 2.96 15.73 -17.84
C ALA A 192 3.81 16.84 -18.49
N PRO A 193 5.04 16.56 -18.98
CA PRO A 193 5.78 17.57 -19.70
C PRO A 193 4.89 18.08 -20.84
N ASP A 194 4.67 19.39 -20.83
CA ASP A 194 4.00 20.11 -21.91
C ASP A 194 4.57 19.58 -23.22
N GLN A 195 3.72 18.97 -24.05
CA GLN A 195 4.10 18.72 -25.42
C GLN A 195 4.26 20.10 -26.05
N LEU A 196 5.51 20.57 -26.12
CA LEU A 196 5.89 21.74 -26.88
C LEU A 196 5.23 21.65 -28.25
N GLN A 197 4.26 22.53 -28.47
CA GLN A 197 3.78 22.85 -29.80
C GLN A 197 4.94 23.44 -30.59
N SER A 198 5.32 22.74 -31.66
CA SER A 198 6.09 23.28 -32.78
C SER A 198 5.57 22.65 -34.05
#